data_AF-A0A530QPV8-F1
#
_entry.id   AF-A0A530QPV8-F1
#
_cell.length_a   1.000
_cell.length_b   1.000
_cell.length_c   1.000
_cell.angle_alpha   90.00
_cell.angle_beta   90.00
_cell.angle_gamma   90.00
#
_symmetry.space_group_name_H-M   'P 1'
#
loop_
_entity.id
_entity.type
_entity.pdbx_description
1 polymer ?
#
loop_
_entity_poly.entity_id
_entity_poly.type
_entity_poly.pdbx_seq_one_letter_code
_entity_poly.pdbx_strand_id
1 'polypeptide(L)'
;MFSIKLLAGAALALGITAASASAQVVVSSKIDTEGGVLGNIIQLVLNANNIKTTDRIQLGGTPVVRKAITAGEIDIYPEYTGNAAFFFEKADDPVWKDAAKAYE
;
A
#
# COMPACT_ATOMS: atom_id res chain seq x y z
N MET A 1 4.19 9.84 48.94
CA MET A 1 2.83 9.55 48.46
C MET A 1 2.58 10.40 47.22
N PHE A 2 2.63 9.82 46.03
CA PHE A 2 2.25 10.55 44.82
C PHE A 2 0.74 10.83 44.86
N SER A 3 0.35 12.06 44.55
CA SER A 3 -1.05 12.47 44.53
C SER A 3 -1.80 11.74 43.42
N ILE A 4 -3.06 11.35 43.68
CA ILE A 4 -3.93 10.64 42.73
C ILE A 4 -4.00 11.35 41.36
N LYS A 5 -3.91 12.69 41.36
CA LYS A 5 -3.87 13.49 40.13
C LYS A 5 -2.62 13.24 39.28
N LEU A 6 -1.46 12.99 39.92
CA LEU A 6 -0.20 12.71 39.24
C LEU A 6 -0.19 11.31 38.62
N LEU A 7 -0.76 10.32 39.32
CA LEU A 7 -0.94 8.97 38.80
C LEU A 7 -1.94 8.92 37.63
N ALA A 8 -3.04 9.66 37.72
CA ALA A 8 -4.02 9.75 36.64
C ALA A 8 -3.45 10.41 35.37
N GLY A 9 -2.65 11.48 35.54
CA GLY A 9 -1.96 12.14 34.43
C GLY A 9 -0.94 11.24 33.73
N ALA A 10 -0.16 10.47 34.49
CA ALA A 10 0.80 9.52 33.93
C ALA A 10 0.12 8.36 33.18
N ALA A 11 -0.99 7.83 33.71
CA ALA A 11 -1.75 6.77 33.07
C ALA A 11 -2.40 7.24 31.74
N LEU A 12 -2.89 8.49 31.69
CA LEU A 12 -3.45 9.06 30.46
C LEU A 12 -2.37 9.29 29.40
N ALA A 13 -1.19 9.79 29.80
CA ALA A 13 -0.06 9.96 28.88
C ALA A 13 0.42 8.61 28.30
N LEU A 14 0.51 7.57 29.14
CA LEU A 14 0.83 6.21 28.70
C LEU A 14 -0.23 5.63 27.75
N GLY A 15 -1.52 5.87 28.02
CA GLY A 15 -2.62 5.42 27.17
C GLY A 15 -2.62 6.06 25.77
N ILE A 16 -2.23 7.33 25.66
CA ILE A 16 -2.11 8.03 24.37
C ILE A 16 -0.89 7.53 23.58
N THR A 17 0.24 7.24 24.24
CA THR A 17 1.42 6.68 23.57
C THR A 17 1.26 5.21 23.16
N ALA A 18 0.35 4.46 23.79
CA ALA A 18 0.05 3.07 23.46
C ALA A 18 -0.91 2.93 22.26
N ALA A 19 -1.56 4.03 21.84
CA ALA A 19 -2.22 4.10 20.55
C ALA A 19 -1.16 4.28 19.46
N SER A 20 -0.32 3.25 19.27
CA SER A 20 0.52 3.13 18.09
C SER A 20 -0.40 3.25 16.88
N ALA A 21 -0.26 4.34 16.13
CA ALA A 21 -0.95 4.55 14.87
C ALA A 21 -0.46 3.48 13.88
N SER A 22 -1.03 2.28 13.99
CA SER A 22 -0.92 1.24 12.97
C SER A 22 -1.78 1.72 11.81
N ALA A 23 -1.25 2.63 10.99
CA ALA A 23 -1.84 2.93 9.70
C ALA A 23 -1.96 1.61 8.94
N GLN A 24 -3.18 1.15 8.73
CA GLN A 24 -3.47 -0.13 8.11
C GLN A 24 -3.15 -0.01 6.62
N VAL A 25 -2.24 -0.87 6.12
CA VAL A 25 -1.82 -0.83 4.72
C VAL A 25 -2.93 -1.37 3.83
N VAL A 26 -3.44 -0.56 2.91
CA VAL A 26 -4.47 -0.95 1.95
C VAL A 26 -3.81 -1.63 0.74
N VAL A 27 -3.90 -2.96 0.68
CA VAL A 27 -3.34 -3.77 -0.40
C VAL A 27 -4.38 -3.89 -1.53
N SER A 28 -3.96 -3.64 -2.76
CA SER A 28 -4.83 -3.72 -3.93
C SER A 28 -4.17 -4.46 -5.10
N SER A 29 -4.92 -4.61 -6.19
CA SER A 29 -4.43 -5.15 -7.46
C SER A 29 -5.35 -4.77 -8.61
N LYS A 30 -4.90 -5.08 -9.83
CA LYS A 30 -5.78 -5.12 -11.00
C LYS A 30 -6.77 -6.27 -10.91
N ILE A 31 -7.88 -6.16 -11.65
CA ILE A 31 -9.02 -7.09 -11.65
C ILE A 31 -8.72 -8.44 -12.31
N ASP A 32 -7.67 -8.55 -13.11
CA ASP A 32 -7.27 -9.81 -13.74
C ASP A 32 -6.80 -10.86 -12.71
N THR A 33 -6.72 -12.12 -13.15
CA THR A 33 -6.36 -13.26 -12.30
C THR A 33 -4.96 -13.12 -11.70
N GLU A 34 -4.00 -12.60 -12.47
CA GLU A 34 -2.63 -12.38 -11.99
C GLU A 34 -2.61 -11.34 -10.87
N GLY A 35 -3.34 -10.23 -11.05
CA GLY A 35 -3.55 -9.23 -10.02
C GLY A 35 -4.10 -9.84 -8.74
N GLY A 36 -5.10 -10.72 -8.83
CA GLY A 36 -5.61 -11.47 -7.69
C GLY A 36 -4.55 -12.29 -6.98
N VAL A 37 -3.75 -13.07 -7.73
CA VAL A 37 -2.66 -13.90 -7.16
C VAL A 37 -1.59 -13.03 -6.49
N LEU A 38 -1.04 -12.05 -7.20
CA LEU A 38 0.05 -11.20 -6.72
C LEU A 38 -0.39 -10.30 -5.56
N GLY A 39 -1.61 -9.76 -5.60
CA GLY A 39 -2.20 -8.99 -4.51
C GLY A 39 -2.32 -9.81 -3.21
N ASN A 40 -2.79 -11.06 -3.33
CA ASN A 40 -2.85 -11.98 -2.19
C ASN A 40 -1.48 -12.33 -1.63
N ILE A 41 -0.46 -12.52 -2.49
CA ILE A 41 0.92 -12.76 -2.04
C ILE A 41 1.42 -11.58 -1.19
N ILE A 42 1.25 -10.34 -1.68
CA ILE A 42 1.65 -9.13 -0.93
C ILE A 42 0.94 -9.09 0.43
N GLN A 43 -0.38 -9.29 0.43
CA GLN A 43 -1.18 -9.24 1.64
C GLN A 43 -0.75 -10.31 2.67
N LEU A 44 -0.54 -11.55 2.22
CA LEU A 44 -0.10 -12.65 3.08
C LEU A 44 1.27 -12.38 3.69
N VAL A 45 2.22 -11.86 2.91
CA VAL A 45 3.57 -11.51 3.40
C VAL A 45 3.50 -10.41 4.45
N LEU A 46 2.72 -9.35 4.21
CA LEU A 46 2.54 -8.26 5.18
C LEU A 46 1.92 -8.76 6.48
N ASN A 47 0.84 -9.53 6.39
CA ASN A 47 0.14 -10.09 7.55
C ASN A 47 1.05 -11.04 8.35
N ALA A 48 1.85 -11.87 7.67
CA ALA A 48 2.82 -12.76 8.32
C ALA A 48 3.92 -12.01 9.09
N ASN A 49 4.17 -10.74 8.75
CA ASN A 49 5.12 -9.86 9.43
C ASN A 49 4.43 -8.88 10.39
N ASN A 50 3.21 -9.18 10.83
CA ASN A 50 2.41 -8.37 11.78
C ASN A 50 2.09 -6.95 11.29
N ILE A 51 2.12 -6.71 9.97
CA ILE A 51 1.65 -5.46 9.37
C ILE A 51 0.17 -5.66 9.06
N LYS A 52 -0.70 -4.88 9.73
CA LYS A 52 -2.14 -4.95 9.48
C LYS A 52 -2.47 -4.44 8.08
N THR A 53 -3.28 -5.20 7.35
CA THR A 53 -3.69 -4.85 5.98
C THR A 53 -5.20 -4.70 5.84
N THR A 54 -5.65 -3.84 4.92
CA THR A 54 -7.03 -3.81 4.39
C THR A 54 -7.01 -4.42 3.01
N ASP A 55 -7.94 -5.33 2.74
CA ASP A 55 -8.09 -5.94 1.41
C ASP A 55 -8.88 -5.02 0.46
N ARG A 56 -8.25 -4.64 -0.66
CA ARG A 56 -8.90 -4.05 -1.84
C ARG A 56 -8.36 -4.69 -3.13
N ILE A 57 -8.07 -5.99 -3.09
CA ILE A 57 -7.57 -6.78 -4.23
C ILE A 57 -8.65 -6.83 -5.33
N GLN A 58 -8.19 -6.87 -6.59
CA GLN A 58 -9.01 -6.88 -7.80
C GLN A 58 -9.96 -5.68 -7.93
N LEU A 59 -9.48 -4.48 -7.60
CA LEU A 59 -10.27 -3.25 -7.56
C LEU A 59 -10.83 -2.82 -8.94
N GLY A 60 -10.07 -3.05 -10.02
CA GLY A 60 -10.47 -2.66 -11.36
C GLY A 60 -9.33 -2.76 -12.38
N GLY A 61 -9.53 -2.19 -13.57
CA GLY A 61 -8.46 -2.07 -14.57
C GLY A 61 -7.41 -1.02 -14.19
N THR A 62 -6.31 -0.95 -14.95
CA THR A 62 -5.17 -0.05 -14.68
C THR A 62 -5.58 1.41 -14.37
N PRO A 63 -6.50 2.07 -15.10
CA PRO A 63 -6.87 3.46 -14.80
C PRO A 63 -7.53 3.65 -13.42
N VAL A 64 -8.32 2.66 -12.97
CA VAL A 64 -9.00 2.70 -11.67
C VAL A 64 -7.97 2.59 -10.55
N VAL A 65 -7.08 1.60 -10.64
CA VAL A 65 -6.04 1.36 -9.63
C VAL A 65 -5.03 2.52 -9.59
N ARG A 66 -4.66 3.07 -10.75
CA ARG A 66 -3.77 4.23 -10.83
C ARG A 66 -4.37 5.46 -10.15
N LYS A 67 -5.66 5.73 -10.40
CA LYS A 67 -6.37 6.83 -9.73
C LYS A 67 -6.40 6.62 -8.21
N ALA A 68 -6.72 5.40 -7.76
CA ALA A 68 -6.80 5.06 -6.35
C ALA A 68 -5.46 5.28 -5.61
N ILE A 69 -4.33 4.83 -6.18
CA ILE A 69 -3.02 5.02 -5.52
C ILE A 69 -2.62 6.49 -5.48
N THR A 70 -2.87 7.26 -6.54
CA THR A 70 -2.53 8.70 -6.56
C THR A 70 -3.43 9.53 -5.64
N ALA A 71 -4.64 9.03 -5.32
CA ALA A 71 -5.58 9.66 -4.40
C ALA A 71 -5.36 9.24 -2.93
N GLY A 72 -4.46 8.29 -2.66
CA GLY A 72 -4.25 7.73 -1.32
C GLY A 72 -5.37 6.81 -0.84
N GLU A 73 -6.18 6.26 -1.76
CA GLU A 73 -7.24 5.29 -1.44
C GLU A 73 -6.73 3.84 -1.31
N ILE A 74 -5.53 3.57 -1.83
CA ILE A 74 -4.77 2.33 -1.71
C ILE A 74 -3.29 2.67 -1.49
N ASP A 75 -2.53 1.76 -0.86
CA ASP A 75 -1.14 2.02 -0.47
C ASP A 75 -0.13 1.24 -1.31
N ILE A 76 -0.48 0.00 -1.70
CA ILE A 76 0.41 -0.88 -2.45
C ILE A 76 -0.37 -1.77 -3.41
N TYR A 77 0.15 -1.96 -4.62
CA TYR A 77 -0.36 -2.91 -5.60
C TYR A 77 0.74 -3.33 -6.58
N PRO A 78 0.64 -4.51 -7.22
CA PRO A 78 1.56 -4.92 -8.28
C PRO A 78 1.27 -4.19 -9.59
N GLU A 79 2.30 -3.61 -10.22
CA GLU A 79 2.23 -2.93 -11.51
C GLU A 79 3.37 -3.36 -12.43
N TYR A 80 3.13 -3.29 -13.74
CA TYR A 80 4.10 -3.65 -14.77
C TYR A 80 4.88 -2.43 -15.23
N THR A 81 6.21 -2.57 -15.31
CA THR A 81 7.15 -1.52 -15.70
C THR A 81 6.76 -0.82 -17.00
N GLY A 82 6.43 -1.58 -18.05
CA GLY A 82 6.04 -1.04 -19.35
C GLY A 82 4.79 -0.16 -19.35
N ASN A 83 3.91 -0.24 -18.34
CA ASN A 83 2.75 0.64 -18.28
C ASN A 83 3.12 2.10 -17.98
N ALA A 84 4.31 2.36 -17.44
CA ALA A 84 4.83 3.71 -17.25
C ALA A 84 4.93 4.48 -18.58
N ALA A 85 5.13 3.79 -19.71
CA ALA A 85 5.09 4.37 -21.05
C ALA A 85 3.78 5.13 -21.31
N PHE A 86 2.65 4.62 -20.84
CA PHE A 86 1.34 5.23 -21.04
C PHE A 86 0.98 6.23 -19.95
N PHE A 87 1.48 6.04 -18.73
CA PHE A 87 1.26 6.98 -17.62
C PHE A 87 1.93 8.34 -17.86
N PHE A 88 3.02 8.35 -18.61
CA PHE A 88 3.86 9.54 -18.83
C PHE A 88 4.02 9.90 -20.32
N GLU A 89 3.12 9.41 -21.18
CA GLU A 89 3.05 9.80 -22.61
C GLU A 89 4.35 9.52 -23.40
N LYS A 90 4.99 8.39 -23.15
CA LYS A 90 6.24 7.93 -23.77
C LYS A 90 6.10 6.58 -24.46
N ALA A 91 4.96 6.30 -25.10
CA ALA A 91 4.63 4.98 -25.64
C ALA A 91 5.69 4.38 -26.59
N ASP A 92 6.35 5.23 -27.39
CA ASP A 92 7.30 4.80 -28.42
C ASP A 92 8.76 4.81 -27.97
N ASP A 93 9.05 5.15 -26.71
CA ASP A 93 10.42 5.21 -26.23
C ASP A 93 11.05 3.79 -26.22
N PRO A 94 12.19 3.58 -26.92
CA PRO A 94 12.83 2.27 -26.95
C PRO A 94 13.33 1.80 -25.57
N VAL A 95 13.40 2.68 -24.57
CA VAL A 95 13.76 2.34 -23.18
C VAL A 95 12.88 1.21 -22.63
N TRP A 96 11.60 1.15 -23.01
CA TRP A 96 10.66 0.15 -22.52
C TRP A 96 10.93 -1.28 -23.02
N LYS A 97 11.86 -1.45 -23.97
CA LYS A 97 12.32 -2.75 -24.46
C LYS A 97 13.54 -3.29 -23.70
N ASP A 98 14.14 -2.47 -22.85
CA ASP A 98 15.21 -2.85 -21.94
C ASP A 98 14.63 -3.06 -20.54
N ALA A 99 14.66 -4.30 -20.04
CA ALA A 99 14.00 -4.66 -18.78
C ALA A 99 14.56 -3.89 -17.57
N ALA A 100 15.86 -3.62 -17.53
CA ALA A 100 16.48 -2.90 -16.43
C ALA A 100 16.10 -1.42 -16.48
N LYS A 101 16.17 -0.80 -17.66
CA LYS A 101 15.82 0.62 -17.83
C LYS A 101 14.32 0.90 -17.75
N ALA A 102 13.47 -0.09 -18.00
CA ALA A 102 12.04 0.05 -17.79
C ALA A 102 11.66 0.04 -16.29
N TYR A 103 12.51 -0.55 -15.45
CA TYR A 103 12.29 -0.67 -14.00
C TYR A 103 12.83 0.52 -13.21
N GLU A 104 14.06 0.95 -13.52
CA GLU A 104 14.77 2.08 -12.87
C GLU A 104 14.29 3.45 -13.38
#